data_AF-A0A518N6T4-F1
#
_entry.id   AF-A0A518N6T4-F1
#
_cell.length_a   1.000
_cell.length_b   1.000
_cell.length_c   1.000
_cell.angle_alpha   90.00
_cell.angle_beta   90.00
_cell.angle_gamma   90.00
#
_symmetry.space_group_name_H-M   'P 1'
#
loop_
_entity.id
_entity.type
_entity.pdbx_description
1 polymer ?
#
loop_
_entity_poly.entity_id
_entity_poly.type
_entity_poly.pdbx_seq_one_letter_code
_entity_poly.pdbx_strand_id
1 'polypeptide(L)' 'MVEIKEVAAGFQVSGPGFDEIFQSRFKATMAAHAVALGDATACGHPVAIVVPRGWGGMVLVGPGPAAADGRATRRLD' A
#
# COMPACT_ATOMS: atom_id res chain seq x y z
N MET A 1 2.24 -0.30 7.17
CA MET A 1 1.09 -1.21 6.95
C MET A 1 -0.07 -0.34 6.52
N VAL A 2 -0.85 -0.82 5.55
CA VAL A 2 -2.09 -0.18 5.11
C VAL A 2 -3.25 -1.10 5.52
N GLU A 3 -4.35 -0.53 5.96
CA GLU A 3 -5.51 -1.28 6.45
C GLU A 3 -6.79 -0.80 5.75
N ILE A 4 -7.62 -1.74 5.33
CA ILE A 4 -8.97 -1.48 4.83
C ILE A 4 -9.98 -1.97 5.89
N LYS A 5 -10.86 -1.08 6.35
CA LYS A 5 -11.95 -1.39 7.27
C LYS A 5 -13.30 -1.11 6.62
N GLU A 6 -14.27 -1.97 6.89
CA GLU A 6 -15.67 -1.70 6.56
C GLU A 6 -16.30 -0.92 7.72
N VAL A 7 -16.87 0.24 7.40
CA VAL A 7 -17.51 1.16 8.33
C VAL A 7 -18.90 1.54 7.80
N ALA A 8 -19.75 2.14 8.63
CA ALA A 8 -21.11 2.53 8.22
C ALA A 8 -21.14 3.44 6.98
N ALA A 9 -20.10 4.25 6.77
CA ALA A 9 -19.98 5.17 5.65
C ALA A 9 -19.32 4.57 4.39
N GLY A 10 -18.87 3.31 4.40
CA GLY A 10 -18.20 2.64 3.28
C GLY A 10 -16.94 1.89 3.71
N PHE A 11 -15.86 2.05 2.94
CA PHE A 11 -14.58 1.37 3.15
C PHE A 11 -13.48 2.38 3.48
N GLN A 12 -13.08 2.43 4.75
CA GLN A 12 -11.99 3.26 5.20
C GLN A 12 -10.66 2.61 4.84
N VAL A 13 -9.75 3.38 4.26
CA VAL A 13 -8.37 2.98 3.98
C VAL A 13 -7.44 3.86 4.80
N SER A 14 -6.66 3.25 5.69
CA SER A 14 -5.74 3.96 6.58
C SER A 14 -4.30 3.46 6.40
N GLY A 15 -3.35 4.38 6.35
CA GLY A 15 -1.91 4.13 6.23
C GLY A 15 -1.10 5.34 6.70
N PRO A 16 0.23 5.27 6.67
CA PRO A 16 1.11 6.41 6.97
C PRO A 16 0.73 7.65 6.16
N GLY A 17 0.17 8.66 6.81
CA GLY A 17 -0.21 9.93 6.16
C GLY A 17 -1.42 9.83 5.22
N PHE A 18 -2.18 8.73 5.26
CA PHE A 18 -3.37 8.55 4.42
C PHE A 18 -4.53 7.99 5.26
N ASP A 19 -5.68 8.65 5.25
CA ASP A 19 -6.90 8.15 5.89
C ASP A 19 -8.15 8.67 5.14
N GLU A 20 -8.74 7.82 4.31
CA GLU A 20 -9.88 8.20 3.46
C GLU A 20 -10.96 7.11 3.38
N ILE A 21 -12.21 7.52 3.16
CA ILE A 21 -13.36 6.61 3.02
C ILE A 21 -13.81 6.53 1.56
N PHE A 22 -13.92 5.31 1.05
CA PHE A 22 -14.37 5.03 -0.31
C PHE A 22 -15.73 4.33 -0.31
N GLN A 23 -16.58 4.70 -1.27
CA GLN A 23 -17.92 4.11 -1.44
C GLN A 23 -17.92 2.75 -2.17
N SER A 24 -16.76 2.26 -2.63
CA SER A 24 -16.68 0.97 -3.30
C SER A 24 -15.44 0.17 -2.90
N ARG A 25 -15.62 -1.15 -2.82
CA ARG A 25 -14.56 -2.11 -2.54
C ARG A 25 -13.39 -1.98 -3.52
N PHE A 26 -13.69 -1.81 -4.80
CA PHE A 26 -12.67 -1.66 -5.83
C PHE A 26 -11.81 -0.40 -5.61
N LYS A 27 -12.44 0.75 -5.35
CA LYS A 27 -11.71 2.02 -5.10
C LYS A 27 -10.84 1.92 -3.85
N ALA A 28 -11.37 1.37 -2.76
CA ALA A 28 -10.61 1.15 -1.53
C ALA A 28 -9.39 0.24 -1.76
N THR A 29 -9.57 -0.84 -2.54
CA THR A 29 -8.48 -1.76 -2.88
C THR A 29 -7.39 -1.07 -3.70
N MET A 30 -7.79 -0.31 -4.74
CA MET A 30 -6.82 0.44 -5.56
C MET A 30 -6.08 1.51 -4.76
N ALA A 31 -6.77 2.25 -3.90
CA ALA A 31 -6.17 3.24 -3.02
C ALA A 31 -5.16 2.60 -2.07
N ALA A 32 -5.55 1.49 -1.42
CA ALA A 32 -4.65 0.77 -0.51
C ALA A 32 -3.39 0.27 -1.22
N HIS A 33 -3.51 -0.22 -2.46
CA HIS A 33 -2.35 -0.60 -3.28
C HIS A 33 -1.45 0.58 -3.62
N ALA A 34 -2.01 1.73 -4.01
CA ALA A 34 -1.23 2.93 -4.33
C ALA A 34 -0.46 3.45 -3.10
N VAL A 35 -1.12 3.51 -1.94
CA VAL A 35 -0.49 3.93 -0.68
C VAL A 35 0.61 2.94 -0.28
N ALA A 36 0.31 1.64 -0.28
CA ALA A 36 1.29 0.62 0.09
C ALA A 36 2.50 0.60 -0.85
N LEU A 37 2.30 0.84 -2.15
CA LEU A 37 3.39 0.95 -3.12
C LEU A 37 4.25 2.19 -2.87
N GLY A 38 3.63 3.34 -2.60
CA GLY A 38 4.33 4.57 -2.26
C GLY A 38 5.22 4.38 -1.03
N ASP A 39 4.65 3.81 0.04
CA ASP A 39 5.36 3.51 1.27
C ASP A 39 6.47 2.48 1.05
N ALA A 40 6.19 1.38 0.36
CA ALA A 40 7.18 0.33 0.10
C ALA A 40 8.35 0.86 -0.71
N THR A 41 8.08 1.74 -1.68
CA THR A 41 9.11 2.40 -2.49
C THR A 41 9.94 3.37 -1.66
N ALA A 42 9.31 4.16 -0.79
CA ALA A 42 10.00 5.13 0.05
C ALA A 42 10.87 4.47 1.14
N CYS A 43 10.38 3.39 1.77
CA CYS A 43 11.09 2.70 2.84
C CYS A 43 12.02 1.58 2.35
N GLY A 44 11.92 1.17 1.08
CA GLY A 44 12.73 0.10 0.49
C GLY A 44 12.37 -1.32 0.97
N HIS A 45 11.24 -1.50 1.65
CA HIS A 45 10.80 -2.80 2.19
C HIS A 45 9.34 -3.08 1.81
N PRO A 46 8.92 -4.35 1.71
CA PRO A 46 7.52 -4.68 1.45
C PRO A 46 6.57 -4.15 2.53
N VAL A 47 5.40 -3.67 2.12
CA VAL A 47 4.34 -3.17 3.00
C VAL A 47 3.12 -4.08 2.88
N ALA A 48 2.60 -4.49 4.04
CA ALA A 48 1.38 -5.28 4.11
C ALA A 48 0.12 -4.42 3.98
N ILE A 49 -0.84 -4.90 3.18
CA ILE A 49 -2.23 -4.46 3.16
C ILE A 49 -3.07 -5.49 3.93
N VAL A 50 -3.76 -5.03 4.97
CA VAL A 50 -4.73 -5.80 5.73
C VAL A 50 -6.12 -5.48 5.20
N VAL A 51 -6.90 -6.51 4.88
CA VAL A 51 -8.25 -6.38 4.31
C VAL A 51 -9.32 -6.95 5.25
N PRO A 52 -10.60 -6.56 5.13
CA PRO A 52 -11.68 -7.12 5.93
C PRO A 52 -11.79 -8.63 5.78
N ARG A 53 -12.30 -9.29 6.82
CA ARG A 53 -12.57 -10.73 6.78
C ARG A 53 -13.56 -11.04 5.64
N GLY A 54 -13.26 -12.08 4.87
CA GLY A 54 -14.08 -12.48 3.71
C GLY A 54 -13.68 -11.84 2.39
N TRP A 55 -12.73 -10.90 2.39
CA TRP A 55 -12.20 -10.31 1.15
C TRP A 55 -10.99 -11.05 0.58
N GLY A 56 -10.34 -11.88 1.41
CA GLY A 56 -9.13 -12.61 1.09
C GLY A 56 -8.15 -12.60 2.26
N GLY A 57 -6.89 -12.85 1.95
CA GLY A 57 -5.77 -12.76 2.89
C GLY A 57 -5.07 -11.40 2.84
N MET A 58 -4.07 -11.25 3.70
CA MET A 58 -3.13 -10.14 3.67
C MET A 58 -2.38 -10.09 2.34
N VAL A 59 -2.20 -8.90 1.77
CA VAL A 59 -1.45 -8.68 0.53
C VAL A 59 -0.12 -8.02 0.86
N LEU A 60 0.99 -8.52 0.31
CA LEU A 60 2.29 -7.88 0.43
C LEU A 60 2.60 -7.11 -0.86
N VAL A 61 2.88 -5.82 -0.72
CA VAL A 61 3.29 -4.95 -1.83
C VAL A 61 4.77 -4.64 -1.69
N GLY A 62 5.57 -5.03 -2.69
CA GLY A 62 6.99 -4.75 -2.73
C GLY A 62 7.32 -3.33 -3.24
N PRO A 63 8.56 -2.87 -3.04
CA PRO A 63 9.03 -1.61 -3.62
C PRO A 63 8.92 -1.61 -5.16
N GLY A 64 8.55 -0.47 -5.74
CA GLY A 64 8.55 -0.29 -7.19
C GLY A 64 9.97 -0.21 -7.77
N PRO A 65 10.13 -0.34 -9.09
CA PRO A 65 11.43 -0.35 -9.77
C PRO A 65 12.30 0.89 -9.48
N ALA A 66 11.68 2.04 -9.18
CA ALA A 66 12.39 3.27 -8.81
C ALA A 66 13.22 3.14 -7.50
N ALA A 67 12.92 2.19 -6.62
CA ALA A 67 13.70 1.96 -5.40
C ALA A 67 15.01 1.19 -5.63
N ALA A 68 15.14 0.47 -6.75
CA ALA A 68 16.36 -0.29 -7.09
C ALA A 68 17.50 0.65 -7.56
N ASP A 69 17.15 1.77 -8.19
CA ASP A 69 18.12 2.70 -8.78
C ASP A 69 18.79 3.64 -7.77
N GLY A 70 18.28 3.71 -6.52
CA GLY A 70 18.95 4.44 -5.44
C GLY A 70 20.22 3.76 -4.89
N ARG A 71 20.49 2.50 -5.28
CA ARG A 71 21.64 1.71 -4.79
C ARG A 71 22.62 1.29 -5.89
N ALA A 72 22.24 1.43 -7.16
CA ALA A 72 23.04 0.96 -8.29
C ALA A 72 23.58 2.12 -9.15
N THR A 73 24.47 2.93 -8.58
CA THR A 73 25.47 3.72 -9.35
C THR A 73 26.46 4.39 -8.40
N ARG A 74 27.20 3.58 -7.64
CA ARG A 74 28.53 4.00 -7.19
C ARG A 74 29.55 2.97 -7.65
N ARG A 75 30.38 3.45 -8.58
CA ARG A 75 31.62 2.88 -9.12
C ARG A 75 31.43 1.76 -10.14
N LEU A 76 31.90 2.02 -11.36
CA LEU A 76 33.20 1.55 -11.83
C LEU A 76 33.74 2.57 -12.85
N ASP A 77 34.90 3.11 -12.50
CA ASP A 77 35.96 3.78 -13.29
C ASP A 77 35.65 4.97 -14.21
#